data_AF-A0A8S3QNL4-F1
#
_entry.id   AF-A0A8S3QNL4-F1
#
_cell.length_a   1.000
_cell.length_b   1.000
_cell.length_c   1.000
_cell.angle_alpha   90.00
_cell.angle_beta   90.00
_cell.angle_gamma   90.00
#
_symmetry.space_group_name_H-M   'P 1'
#
loop_
_entity.id
_entity.type
_entity.pdbx_description
1 polymer ?
#
loop_
_entity_poly.entity_id
_entity_poly.type
_entity_poly.pdbx_seq_one_letter_code
_entity_poly.pdbx_strand_id
1 'polypeptide(L)'
;MQGTHIPGYERLGTTCQPNDDDDPDFLAEEILPTELISPKSIQLNLSSTSKSHRRCTVCQKNSSNRHRQVVVPHEARTQAFIDKCIVIPANSRCCPNHLLGNYFTQESISKIPEVNNTTLFNRSDITDLLDRVRGTLTLNGKLNFDCAHSLSEEDYQRLTGLTRNQFEAVANTVTDLRKSEIRSVKTCLAILLVKLRTGLSNSILATCC
;
A
#
# COMPACT_ATOMS: atom_id res chain seq x y z
N MET A 1 1.22 33.08 49.10
CA MET A 1 1.91 33.28 47.82
C MET A 1 0.87 33.74 46.81
N GLN A 2 1.11 34.93 46.26
CA GLN A 2 0.16 35.74 45.52
C GLN A 2 -0.32 35.09 44.22
N GLY A 3 -1.63 35.17 43.98
CA GLY A 3 -2.22 35.19 42.65
C GLY A 3 -2.69 36.61 42.34
N THR A 4 -2.08 37.22 41.32
CA THR A 4 -2.49 38.43 40.59
C THR A 4 -2.40 38.00 39.12
N HIS A 5 -3.24 38.36 38.15
CA HIS A 5 -4.00 39.58 37.92
C HIS A 5 -4.92 39.27 36.72
N ILE A 6 -6.13 39.84 36.70
CA ILE A 6 -7.01 39.89 35.51
C ILE A 6 -6.78 41.26 34.85
N PRO A 7 -6.91 41.40 33.52
CA PRO A 7 -7.67 42.54 33.00
C PRO A 7 -8.70 42.04 31.99
N GLY A 8 -9.97 42.43 32.01
CA GLY A 8 -10.52 43.73 32.33
C GLY A 8 -10.82 44.46 31.02
N TYR A 9 -12.04 44.33 30.49
CA TYR A 9 -12.62 45.28 29.54
C TYR A 9 -14.16 45.23 29.59
N GLU A 10 -14.67 46.24 30.29
CA GLU A 10 -15.86 47.09 30.06
C GLU A 10 -17.25 46.51 29.72
N ARG A 11 -18.20 46.92 30.56
CA ARG A 11 -19.66 46.92 30.34
C ARG A 11 -20.06 48.15 29.53
N LEU A 12 -20.89 47.98 28.51
CA LEU A 12 -22.01 48.90 28.26
C LEU A 12 -23.31 48.10 28.44
N GLY A 13 -24.11 48.49 29.43
CA GLY A 13 -25.52 48.15 29.45
C GLY A 13 -26.31 49.15 28.64
N THR A 14 -27.48 48.76 28.12
CA THR A 14 -28.74 49.53 28.13
C THR A 14 -29.87 48.65 27.56
N THR A 15 -30.78 48.27 28.48
CA THR A 15 -32.23 48.02 28.38
C THR A 15 -32.87 47.20 27.24
N CYS A 16 -33.69 46.23 27.66
CA CYS A 16 -34.69 45.50 26.88
C CYS A 16 -35.81 46.41 26.35
N GLN A 17 -36.32 46.12 25.15
CA GLN A 17 -37.77 45.97 24.87
C GLN A 17 -37.97 45.04 23.65
N PRO A 18 -39.10 44.30 23.58
CA PRO A 18 -39.38 43.31 22.54
C PRO A 18 -40.05 43.99 21.35
N ASN A 19 -39.55 43.74 20.14
CA ASN A 19 -40.29 44.03 18.93
C ASN A 19 -40.76 42.70 18.34
N ASP A 20 -42.06 42.49 18.46
CA ASP A 20 -42.85 41.58 17.64
C ASP A 20 -42.81 42.10 16.20
N ASP A 21 -42.02 41.48 15.33
CA ASP A 21 -42.09 41.70 13.89
C ASP A 21 -41.80 40.38 13.18
N ASP A 22 -42.88 39.73 12.74
CA ASP A 22 -43.01 38.82 11.59
C ASP A 22 -41.75 38.02 11.18
N ASP A 23 -41.57 36.82 11.74
CA ASP A 23 -40.75 35.80 11.10
C ASP A 23 -41.59 35.09 10.03
N PRO A 24 -41.31 35.27 8.73
CA PRO A 24 -41.96 34.51 7.70
C PRO A 24 -41.46 33.08 7.83
N ASP A 25 -42.39 32.18 8.18
CA ASP A 25 -42.32 30.73 8.10
C ASP A 25 -41.16 30.21 7.23
N PHE A 26 -39.96 30.13 7.82
CA PHE A 26 -38.85 29.43 7.21
C PHE A 26 -39.15 27.96 7.42
N LEU A 27 -39.98 27.42 6.53
CA LEU A 27 -40.11 25.99 6.32
C LEU A 27 -38.72 25.49 5.95
N ALA A 28 -37.95 25.10 6.96
CA ALA A 28 -36.80 24.24 6.76
C ALA A 28 -37.37 22.96 6.16
N GLU A 29 -37.30 22.84 4.83
CA GLU A 29 -37.43 21.56 4.18
C GLU A 29 -36.41 20.63 4.86
N GLU A 30 -36.90 19.72 5.70
CA GLU A 30 -36.12 18.58 6.12
C GLU A 30 -35.74 17.82 4.85
N ILE A 31 -34.55 18.11 4.33
CA ILE A 31 -33.90 17.28 3.32
C ILE A 31 -33.64 15.96 4.03
N LEU A 32 -34.59 15.03 3.90
CA LEU A 32 -34.44 13.64 4.28
C LEU A 32 -33.08 13.19 3.74
N PRO A 33 -32.16 12.63 4.55
CA PRO A 33 -30.86 12.19 4.05
C PRO A 33 -31.13 11.21 2.92
N THR A 34 -30.94 11.66 1.68
CA THR A 34 -30.92 10.75 0.55
C THR A 34 -29.67 9.92 0.80
N GLU A 35 -29.86 8.74 1.39
CA GLU A 35 -28.83 7.74 1.59
C GLU A 35 -27.91 7.79 0.37
N LEU A 36 -26.66 8.21 0.56
CA LEU A 36 -25.69 8.31 -0.52
C LEU A 36 -25.34 6.89 -0.96
N ILE A 37 -26.17 6.32 -1.82
CA ILE A 37 -25.99 4.96 -2.32
C ILE A 37 -24.83 5.01 -3.33
N SER A 38 -23.73 4.34 -3.00
CA SER A 38 -22.61 4.19 -3.92
C SER A 38 -23.09 3.52 -5.21
N PRO A 39 -22.73 4.04 -6.39
CA PRO A 39 -23.13 3.43 -7.67
C PRO A 39 -22.61 1.99 -7.77
N LYS A 40 -23.33 1.14 -8.51
CA LYS A 40 -22.99 -0.29 -8.69
C LYS A 40 -21.57 -0.49 -9.24
N SER A 41 -21.13 0.41 -10.11
CA SER A 41 -19.76 0.46 -10.62
C SER A 41 -19.42 1.87 -11.07
N ILE A 42 -18.15 2.25 -10.95
CA ILE A 42 -17.59 3.47 -11.51
C ILE A 42 -16.59 3.12 -12.62
N GLN A 43 -16.45 4.01 -13.59
CA GLN A 43 -15.43 3.91 -14.63
C GLN A 43 -14.24 4.77 -14.24
N LEU A 44 -13.05 4.16 -14.20
CA LEU A 44 -11.79 4.84 -13.91
C LEU A 44 -10.90 4.85 -15.16
N ASN A 45 -10.11 5.91 -15.31
CA ASN A 45 -9.10 6.06 -16.36
C ASN A 45 -7.82 5.26 -16.03
N LEU A 46 -8.00 3.96 -15.86
CA LEU A 46 -6.92 3.01 -15.60
C LEU A 46 -6.86 2.03 -16.76
N SER A 47 -5.66 1.90 -17.35
CA SER A 47 -5.42 0.95 -18.42
C SER A 47 -5.64 -0.48 -17.92
N SER A 48 -6.26 -1.33 -18.74
CA SER A 48 -6.46 -2.73 -18.42
C SER A 48 -6.18 -3.67 -19.58
N THR A 49 -5.92 -4.90 -19.20
CA THR A 49 -5.82 -6.01 -20.15
C THR A 49 -7.21 -6.51 -20.56
N SER A 50 -7.29 -7.26 -21.67
CA SER A 50 -8.57 -7.83 -22.10
C SER A 50 -9.11 -8.84 -21.08
N LYS A 51 -10.42 -8.81 -20.80
CA LYS A 51 -11.15 -9.84 -20.03
C LYS A 51 -11.32 -11.11 -20.88
N SER A 52 -10.25 -11.89 -21.05
CA SER A 52 -10.29 -13.16 -21.78
C SER A 52 -9.89 -14.33 -20.88
N HIS A 53 -10.68 -15.39 -20.92
CA HIS A 53 -10.36 -16.67 -20.28
C HIS A 53 -9.68 -17.67 -21.24
N ARG A 54 -9.46 -17.29 -22.51
CA ARG A 54 -8.88 -18.16 -23.56
C ARG A 54 -7.49 -17.76 -24.01
N ARG A 55 -7.11 -16.50 -23.79
CA ARG A 55 -5.83 -15.92 -24.20
C ARG A 55 -4.97 -15.60 -22.99
N CYS A 56 -3.66 -15.79 -23.16
CA CYS A 56 -2.68 -15.35 -22.18
C CYS A 56 -2.66 -13.82 -22.12
N THR A 57 -2.76 -13.25 -20.91
CA THR A 57 -2.67 -11.81 -20.68
C THR A 57 -1.36 -11.19 -21.16
N VAL A 58 -0.26 -11.94 -21.14
CA VAL A 58 1.07 -11.45 -21.55
C VAL A 58 1.31 -11.68 -23.04
N CYS A 59 1.40 -12.93 -23.50
CA CYS A 59 1.74 -13.22 -24.91
C CYS A 59 0.55 -13.24 -25.87
N GLN A 60 -0.69 -13.05 -25.40
CA GLN A 60 -1.93 -13.02 -26.19
C GLN A 60 -2.25 -14.29 -27.00
N LYS A 61 -1.51 -15.39 -26.77
CA LYS A 61 -1.73 -16.67 -27.43
C LYS A 61 -2.87 -17.46 -26.77
N ASN A 62 -3.64 -18.16 -27.61
CA ASN A 62 -4.71 -19.06 -27.18
C ASN A 62 -4.15 -20.28 -26.43
N SER A 63 -4.99 -20.88 -25.58
CA SER A 63 -4.62 -22.11 -24.88
C SER A 63 -4.36 -23.25 -25.87
N SER A 64 -3.21 -23.89 -25.73
CA SER A 64 -2.77 -25.04 -26.51
C SER A 64 -1.77 -25.86 -25.68
N ASN A 65 -1.34 -27.03 -26.15
CA ASN A 65 -0.35 -27.84 -25.44
C ASN A 65 0.94 -27.07 -25.11
N ARG A 66 1.40 -26.17 -26.00
CA ARG A 66 2.57 -25.31 -25.77
C ARG A 66 2.27 -24.03 -24.98
N HIS A 67 0.99 -23.65 -24.88
CA HIS A 67 0.53 -22.47 -24.16
C HIS A 67 -0.54 -22.88 -23.13
N ARG A 68 -0.16 -23.79 -22.23
CA ARG A 68 -1.00 -24.10 -21.07
C ARG A 68 -1.20 -22.81 -20.29
N GLN A 69 -2.41 -22.60 -19.78
CA GLN A 69 -2.77 -21.38 -19.09
C GLN A 69 -3.13 -21.67 -17.63
N VAL A 70 -2.65 -20.81 -16.74
CA VAL A 70 -3.01 -20.76 -15.32
C VAL A 70 -3.69 -19.43 -15.04
N VAL A 71 -4.51 -19.38 -14.00
CA VAL A 71 -5.08 -18.11 -13.53
C VAL A 71 -3.94 -17.23 -13.01
N VAL A 72 -3.94 -15.95 -13.38
CA VAL A 72 -2.93 -15.00 -12.90
C VAL A 72 -3.11 -14.84 -11.38
N PRO A 73 -2.08 -15.14 -10.56
CA PRO A 73 -2.13 -14.96 -9.11
C PRO A 73 -2.45 -13.52 -8.71
N HIS A 74 -3.01 -13.31 -7.52
CA HIS A 74 -3.38 -11.97 -7.07
C HIS A 74 -2.15 -11.07 -6.84
N GLU A 75 -1.03 -11.67 -6.44
CA GLU A 75 0.26 -11.01 -6.26
C GLU A 75 0.77 -10.46 -7.59
N ALA A 76 0.82 -11.29 -8.64
CA ALA A 76 1.15 -10.87 -10.00
C ALA A 76 0.22 -9.76 -10.55
N ARG A 77 -1.08 -9.82 -10.25
CA ARG A 77 -2.03 -8.75 -10.64
C ARG A 77 -1.73 -7.44 -9.91
N THR A 78 -1.40 -7.51 -8.63
CA THR A 78 -1.06 -6.35 -7.80
C THR A 78 0.28 -5.76 -8.25
N GLN A 79 1.26 -6.59 -8.55
CA GLN A 79 2.55 -6.19 -9.11
C GLN A 79 2.38 -5.43 -10.44
N ALA A 80 1.57 -5.95 -11.37
CA ALA A 80 1.29 -5.25 -12.63
C ALA A 80 0.65 -3.86 -12.41
N PHE A 81 -0.20 -3.72 -11.39
CA PHE A 81 -0.77 -2.43 -11.02
C PHE A 81 0.27 -1.48 -10.42
N ILE A 82 1.12 -1.95 -9.51
CA ILE A 82 2.15 -1.12 -8.87
C ILE A 82 3.24 -0.69 -9.87
N ASP A 83 3.72 -1.62 -10.69
CA ASP A 83 4.89 -1.39 -11.55
C ASP A 83 4.53 -0.69 -12.86
N LYS A 84 3.29 -0.88 -13.35
CA LYS A 84 2.84 -0.39 -14.68
C LYS A 84 1.52 0.36 -14.67
N CYS A 85 0.82 0.47 -13.53
CA CYS A 85 -0.53 1.03 -13.47
C CYS A 85 -1.53 0.28 -14.40
N ILE A 86 -1.28 -1.01 -14.67
CA ILE A 86 -2.15 -1.83 -15.53
C ILE A 86 -3.01 -2.74 -14.66
N VAL A 87 -4.33 -2.67 -14.87
CA VAL A 87 -5.30 -3.53 -14.20
C VAL A 87 -5.44 -4.85 -14.96
N ILE A 88 -5.20 -5.94 -14.26
CA ILE A 88 -5.48 -7.29 -14.76
C ILE A 88 -6.77 -7.80 -14.11
N PRO A 89 -7.85 -7.99 -14.89
CA PRO A 89 -9.13 -8.46 -14.36
C PRO A 89 -9.00 -9.80 -13.61
N ALA A 90 -9.88 -10.03 -12.65
CA ALA A 90 -9.99 -11.33 -12.00
C ALA A 90 -10.23 -12.45 -13.02
N ASN A 91 -9.72 -13.64 -12.71
CA ASN A 91 -9.79 -14.84 -13.57
C ASN A 91 -9.09 -14.73 -14.93
N SER A 92 -8.36 -13.63 -15.19
CA SER A 92 -7.43 -13.55 -16.32
C SER A 92 -6.40 -14.67 -16.23
N ARG A 93 -5.90 -15.12 -17.38
CA ARG A 93 -4.99 -16.26 -17.45
C ARG A 93 -3.67 -15.90 -18.10
N CYS A 94 -2.58 -16.52 -17.66
CA CYS A 94 -1.27 -16.40 -18.31
C CYS A 94 -0.62 -17.77 -18.51
N CYS A 95 0.39 -17.83 -19.37
CA CYS A 95 1.24 -19.01 -19.47
C CYS A 95 2.13 -19.11 -18.22
N PRO A 96 2.35 -20.31 -17.63
CA PRO A 96 3.16 -20.48 -16.43
C PRO A 96 4.59 -19.94 -16.55
N ASN A 97 5.17 -19.97 -17.75
CA ASN A 97 6.52 -19.45 -18.02
C ASN A 97 6.65 -17.93 -17.86
N HIS A 98 5.53 -17.20 -17.78
CA HIS A 98 5.54 -15.77 -17.47
C HIS A 98 5.64 -15.47 -15.98
N LEU A 99 5.48 -16.50 -15.14
CA LEU A 99 5.50 -16.39 -13.69
C LEU A 99 6.79 -16.95 -13.12
N LEU A 100 7.31 -16.27 -12.11
CA LEU A 100 8.32 -16.78 -11.18
C LEU A 100 7.66 -16.82 -9.80
N GLY A 101 7.27 -18.01 -9.36
CA GLY A 101 6.39 -18.17 -8.19
C GLY A 101 5.02 -17.52 -8.46
N ASN A 102 4.59 -16.62 -7.57
CA ASN A 102 3.31 -15.90 -7.68
C ASN A 102 3.42 -14.54 -8.41
N TYR A 103 4.59 -14.20 -8.95
CA TYR A 103 4.89 -12.89 -9.53
C TYR A 103 5.22 -13.02 -11.02
N PHE A 104 5.03 -11.94 -11.79
CA PHE A 104 5.53 -11.90 -13.16
C PHE A 104 7.05 -11.75 -13.19
N THR A 105 7.68 -12.38 -14.18
CA THR A 105 9.08 -12.05 -14.49
C THR A 105 9.18 -10.62 -15.04
N GLN A 106 10.34 -9.99 -14.89
CA GLN A 106 10.58 -8.63 -15.39
C GLN A 106 10.39 -8.50 -16.91
N GLU A 107 10.71 -9.55 -17.66
CA GLU A 107 10.45 -9.61 -19.09
C GLU A 107 8.94 -9.75 -19.39
N SER A 108 8.19 -10.45 -18.55
CA SER A 108 6.76 -10.64 -18.75
C SER A 108 5.96 -9.39 -18.41
N ILE A 109 6.31 -8.71 -17.32
CA ILE A 109 5.59 -7.49 -16.88
C ILE A 109 5.71 -6.35 -17.89
N SER A 110 6.86 -6.23 -18.56
CA SER A 110 7.09 -5.24 -19.62
C SER A 110 6.33 -5.55 -20.91
N LYS A 111 5.89 -6.79 -21.11
CA LYS A 111 5.13 -7.23 -22.30
C LYS A 111 3.62 -7.26 -22.10
N ILE A 112 3.12 -6.88 -20.92
CA ILE A 112 1.69 -6.83 -20.66
C ILE A 112 1.07 -5.71 -21.52
N PRO A 113 0.09 -6.02 -22.38
CA PRO A 113 -0.52 -5.03 -23.25
C PRO A 113 -1.59 -4.22 -22.53
N GLU A 114 -1.62 -2.92 -22.81
CA GLU A 114 -2.73 -2.04 -22.49
C GLU A 114 -3.78 -2.16 -23.59
N VAL A 115 -4.92 -2.79 -23.28
CA VAL A 115 -5.97 -3.07 -24.27
C VAL A 115 -7.11 -2.07 -24.17
N ASN A 116 -7.54 -1.76 -22.95
CA ASN A 116 -8.57 -0.75 -22.69
C ASN A 116 -7.96 0.40 -21.91
N ASN A 117 -8.32 1.63 -22.25
CA ASN A 117 -7.84 2.83 -21.55
C ASN A 117 -8.70 3.19 -20.33
N THR A 118 -9.81 2.48 -20.13
CA THR A 118 -10.73 2.67 -18.99
C THR A 118 -11.16 1.33 -18.44
N THR A 119 -11.47 1.30 -17.15
CA THR A 119 -11.82 0.07 -16.44
C THR A 119 -12.99 0.33 -15.50
N LEU A 120 -13.94 -0.60 -15.48
CA LEU A 120 -15.07 -0.59 -14.56
C LEU A 120 -14.69 -1.26 -13.24
N PHE A 121 -14.96 -0.58 -12.15
CA PHE A 121 -14.70 -1.02 -10.79
C PHE A 121 -15.99 -0.95 -9.96
N ASN A 122 -16.28 -2.01 -9.21
CA ASN A 122 -17.27 -1.95 -8.13
C ASN A 122 -16.59 -1.62 -6.78
N ARG A 123 -17.40 -1.47 -5.72
CA ARG A 123 -16.92 -1.20 -4.37
C ARG A 123 -15.85 -2.20 -3.92
N SER A 124 -16.09 -3.50 -4.09
CA SER A 124 -15.18 -4.57 -3.70
C SER A 124 -13.88 -4.54 -4.50
N ASP A 125 -13.93 -4.30 -5.80
CA ASP A 125 -12.74 -4.24 -6.65
C ASP A 125 -11.76 -3.15 -6.16
N ILE A 126 -12.29 -1.99 -5.75
CA ILE A 126 -11.51 -0.85 -5.25
C ILE A 126 -10.95 -1.17 -3.86
N THR A 127 -11.80 -1.60 -2.93
CA THR A 127 -11.35 -1.92 -1.56
C THR A 127 -10.29 -3.01 -1.58
N ASP A 128 -10.50 -4.07 -2.35
CA ASP A 128 -9.55 -5.17 -2.44
C ASP A 128 -8.24 -4.74 -3.10
N LEU A 129 -8.28 -3.83 -4.08
CA LEU A 129 -7.07 -3.30 -4.70
C LEU A 129 -6.27 -2.45 -3.70
N LEU A 130 -6.94 -1.55 -2.98
CA LEU A 130 -6.30 -0.72 -1.95
C LEU A 130 -5.71 -1.57 -0.83
N ASP A 131 -6.43 -2.60 -0.38
CA ASP A 131 -5.93 -3.53 0.64
C ASP A 131 -4.69 -4.29 0.19
N ARG A 132 -4.68 -4.78 -1.07
CA ARG A 132 -3.51 -5.45 -1.64
C ARG A 132 -2.33 -4.51 -1.78
N VAL A 133 -2.55 -3.30 -2.32
CA VAL A 133 -1.49 -2.29 -2.45
C VAL A 133 -0.92 -1.93 -1.08
N ARG A 134 -1.78 -1.70 -0.08
CA ARG A 134 -1.37 -1.48 1.32
C ARG A 134 -0.56 -2.64 1.87
N GLY A 135 -0.99 -3.88 1.64
CA GLY A 135 -0.26 -5.09 2.04
C GLY A 135 1.14 -5.13 1.41
N THR A 136 1.23 -4.88 0.11
CA THR A 136 2.51 -4.82 -0.61
C THR A 136 3.41 -3.71 -0.10
N LEU A 137 2.89 -2.50 0.16
CA LEU A 137 3.69 -1.40 0.72
C LEU A 137 4.15 -1.66 2.16
N THR A 138 3.33 -2.34 2.95
CA THR A 138 3.69 -2.72 4.33
C THR A 138 4.83 -3.74 4.35
N LEU A 139 4.88 -4.63 3.35
CA LEU A 139 5.96 -5.60 3.17
C LEU A 139 7.22 -4.97 2.55
N ASN A 140 7.06 -4.09 1.55
CA ASN A 140 8.17 -3.51 0.80
C ASN A 140 8.81 -2.28 1.48
N GLY A 141 8.10 -1.63 2.40
CA GLY A 141 8.59 -0.46 3.13
C GLY A 141 9.51 -0.79 4.32
N LYS A 142 9.62 -2.07 4.70
CA LYS A 142 10.43 -2.50 5.83
C LYS A 142 11.46 -3.53 5.42
N LEU A 143 12.73 -3.19 5.65
CA LEU A 143 13.83 -4.13 5.53
C LEU A 143 13.62 -5.27 6.54
N ASN A 144 13.27 -6.44 6.02
CA ASN A 144 13.08 -7.62 6.83
C ASN A 144 14.37 -8.46 6.83
N PHE A 145 15.07 -8.49 7.96
CA PHE A 145 16.27 -9.31 8.16
C PHE A 145 15.97 -10.67 8.79
N ASP A 146 14.72 -10.93 9.18
CA ASP A 146 14.27 -12.21 9.73
C ASP A 146 13.96 -13.24 8.64
N CYS A 147 13.60 -12.78 7.44
CA CYS A 147 13.38 -13.65 6.28
C CYS A 147 14.62 -13.67 5.36
N ALA A 148 15.27 -14.82 5.22
CA ALA A 148 16.48 -14.94 4.39
C ALA A 148 16.25 -14.62 2.90
N HIS A 149 15.00 -14.68 2.45
CA HIS A 149 14.60 -14.45 1.05
C HIS A 149 14.06 -13.04 0.78
N SER A 150 13.87 -12.19 1.81
CA SER A 150 13.37 -10.83 1.58
C SER A 150 14.43 -9.85 1.09
N LEU A 151 15.71 -10.19 1.20
CA LEU A 151 16.84 -9.34 0.79
C LEU A 151 17.82 -10.12 -0.09
N SER A 152 18.29 -9.49 -1.17
CA SER A 152 19.33 -10.05 -2.02
C SER A 152 20.69 -10.04 -1.31
N GLU A 153 21.66 -10.82 -1.80
CA GLU A 153 23.02 -10.82 -1.25
C GLU A 153 23.66 -9.42 -1.33
N GLU A 154 23.38 -8.71 -2.42
CA GLU A 154 23.83 -7.33 -2.62
C GLU A 154 23.20 -6.38 -1.60
N ASP A 155 21.94 -6.57 -1.23
CA ASP A 155 21.29 -5.74 -0.21
C ASP A 155 21.94 -5.93 1.16
N TYR A 156 22.24 -7.18 1.55
CA TYR A 156 23.00 -7.46 2.77
C TYR A 156 24.34 -6.73 2.78
N GLN A 157 25.12 -6.85 1.69
CA GLN A 157 26.39 -6.16 1.58
C GLN A 157 26.26 -4.64 1.55
N ARG A 158 25.26 -4.08 0.85
CA ARG A 158 25.04 -2.63 0.73
C ARG A 158 24.57 -2.00 2.04
N LEU A 159 23.72 -2.69 2.78
CA LEU A 159 23.10 -2.18 4.00
C LEU A 159 23.99 -2.40 5.22
N THR A 160 24.54 -3.60 5.37
CA THR A 160 25.25 -4.01 6.60
C THR A 160 26.76 -4.08 6.43
N GLY A 161 27.26 -4.19 5.19
CA GLY A 161 28.67 -4.49 4.91
C GLY A 161 29.07 -5.95 5.08
N LEU A 162 28.11 -6.82 5.39
CA LEU A 162 28.33 -8.25 5.57
C LEU A 162 27.63 -9.02 4.45
N THR A 163 28.18 -10.18 4.10
CA THR A 163 27.44 -11.20 3.33
C THR A 163 26.30 -11.76 4.20
N ARG A 164 25.29 -12.38 3.58
CA ARG A 164 24.16 -12.99 4.29
C ARG A 164 24.66 -13.99 5.34
N ASN A 165 25.63 -14.83 4.98
CA ASN A 165 26.19 -15.85 5.88
C ASN A 165 26.96 -15.22 7.06
N GLN A 166 27.72 -14.15 6.82
CA GLN A 166 28.41 -13.42 7.88
C GLN A 166 27.43 -12.74 8.82
N PHE A 167 26.39 -12.11 8.28
CA PHE A 167 25.34 -11.49 9.07
C PHE A 167 24.64 -12.53 9.96
N GLU A 168 24.26 -13.67 9.40
CA GLU A 168 23.62 -14.77 10.13
C GLU A 168 24.52 -15.30 11.26
N ALA A 169 25.82 -15.46 10.99
CA ALA A 169 26.79 -15.88 11.98
C ALA A 169 26.88 -14.90 13.16
N VAL A 170 26.93 -13.59 12.88
CA VAL A 170 26.94 -12.55 13.94
C VAL A 170 25.60 -12.50 14.67
N ALA A 171 24.47 -12.62 13.97
CA ALA A 171 23.16 -12.66 14.61
C ALA A 171 23.03 -13.83 15.60
N ASN A 172 23.63 -14.97 15.28
CA ASN A 172 23.61 -16.17 16.13
C ASN A 172 24.54 -16.09 17.34
N THR A 173 25.59 -15.26 17.31
CA THR A 173 26.47 -15.06 18.47
C THR A 173 25.92 -14.04 19.47
N VAL A 174 24.97 -13.21 19.04
CA VAL A 174 24.41 -12.13 19.85
C VAL A 174 23.20 -12.66 20.64
N THR A 175 23.44 -13.07 21.89
CA THR A 175 22.41 -13.65 22.78
C THR A 175 21.69 -12.63 23.65
N ASP A 176 22.37 -11.53 24.00
CA ASP A 176 21.94 -10.64 25.10
C ASP A 176 21.28 -9.34 24.62
N LEU A 177 20.95 -9.25 23.33
CA LEU A 177 20.32 -8.05 22.79
C LEU A 177 18.86 -8.00 23.20
N ARG A 178 18.46 -6.90 23.86
CA ARG A 178 17.11 -6.71 24.38
C ARG A 178 16.09 -6.82 23.23
N LYS A 179 15.36 -7.92 23.20
CA LYS A 179 14.23 -8.13 22.30
C LYS A 179 13.12 -7.15 22.71
N SER A 180 12.53 -6.44 21.76
CA SER A 180 11.24 -5.79 21.97
C SER A 180 10.17 -6.56 21.21
N GLU A 181 8.90 -6.45 21.62
CA GLU A 181 7.78 -7.07 20.89
C GLU A 181 7.71 -6.66 19.41
N ILE A 182 8.39 -5.57 19.05
CA ILE A 182 8.35 -4.94 17.72
C ILE A 182 9.61 -5.29 16.89
N ARG A 183 10.73 -5.69 17.51
CA ARG A 183 12.01 -5.90 16.81
C ARG A 183 12.72 -7.18 17.24
N SER A 184 13.05 -8.01 16.26
CA SER A 184 13.92 -9.18 16.45
C SER A 184 15.37 -8.77 16.69
N VAL A 185 16.19 -9.73 17.15
CA VAL A 185 17.63 -9.55 17.31
C VAL A 185 18.29 -9.20 15.97
N LYS A 186 17.87 -9.86 14.87
CA LYS A 186 18.39 -9.60 13.52
C LYS A 186 18.07 -8.18 13.08
N THR A 187 16.83 -7.71 13.26
CA THR A 187 16.45 -6.34 12.89
C THR A 187 17.19 -5.30 13.73
N CYS A 188 17.38 -5.52 15.03
CA CYS A 188 18.18 -4.63 15.87
C CYS A 188 19.65 -4.59 15.44
N LEU A 189 20.25 -5.75 15.17
CA LEU A 189 21.63 -5.84 14.67
C LEU A 189 21.76 -5.13 13.31
N ALA A 190 20.82 -5.35 12.40
CA ALA A 190 20.80 -4.71 11.11
C ALA A 190 20.70 -3.19 11.21
N ILE A 191 19.78 -2.66 12.03
CA ILE A 191 19.66 -1.21 12.28
C ILE A 191 20.98 -0.65 12.80
N LEU A 192 21.63 -1.34 13.75
CA LEU A 192 22.94 -0.93 14.28
C LEU A 192 24.01 -0.88 13.17
N LEU A 193 24.14 -1.94 12.37
CA LEU A 193 25.13 -2.02 11.30
C LEU A 193 24.89 -0.99 10.19
N VAL A 194 23.63 -0.83 9.78
CA VAL A 194 23.23 0.20 8.81
C VAL A 194 23.57 1.58 9.35
N LYS A 195 23.30 1.84 10.64
CA LYS A 195 23.64 3.11 11.29
C LYS A 195 25.14 3.37 11.30
N LEU A 196 25.94 2.39 11.69
CA LEU A 196 27.40 2.50 11.72
C LEU A 196 27.98 2.78 10.33
N ARG A 197 27.37 2.19 9.29
CA ARG A 197 27.83 2.33 7.91
C ARG A 197 27.39 3.63 7.24
N THR A 198 26.15 4.04 7.45
CA THR A 198 25.53 5.17 6.73
C THR A 198 25.54 6.47 7.51
N GLY A 199 25.72 6.43 8.84
CA GLY A 199 25.65 7.61 9.70
C GLY A 199 24.25 8.23 9.80
N LEU A 200 23.20 7.55 9.32
CA LEU A 200 21.84 8.09 9.30
C LEU A 200 21.25 8.23 10.71
N SER A 201 20.36 9.20 10.87
CA SER A 201 19.64 9.41 12.11
C SER A 201 18.68 8.26 12.42
N ASN A 202 18.38 8.05 13.71
CA ASN A 202 17.40 7.04 14.13
C ASN A 202 16.01 7.29 13.52
N SER A 203 15.64 8.55 13.27
CA SER A 203 14.37 8.88 12.63
C SER A 203 14.29 8.37 11.20
N ILE A 204 15.38 8.49 10.43
CA ILE A 204 15.43 7.96 9.05
C ILE A 204 15.44 6.43 9.08
N LEU A 205 16.28 5.83 9.93
CA LEU A 205 16.37 4.37 10.03
C LEU A 205 15.04 3.72 10.46
N ALA A 206 14.24 4.40 11.29
CA ALA A 206 12.91 3.95 11.69
C ALA A 206 11.89 3.93 10.54
N THR A 207 12.13 4.66 9.44
CA THR A 207 11.28 4.60 8.25
C THR A 207 11.65 3.45 7.31
N CYS A 208 12.86 2.90 7.44
CA CYS A 208 13.36 1.83 6.58
C CYS A 208 13.21 0.42 7.18
N CYS A 209 12.97 0.30 8.50
CA CYS A 209 12.98 -0.98 9.24
C CYS A 209 11.71 -1.20 10.05
#